data_AF-A0AA36FB89-F1
#
_entry.id   AF-A0AA36FB89-F1
#
_cell.length_a   1.000
_cell.length_b   1.000
_cell.length_c   1.000
_cell.angle_alpha   90.00
_cell.angle_beta   90.00
_cell.angle_gamma   90.00
#
_symmetry.space_group_name_H-M   'P 1'
#
loop_
_entity.id
_entity.type
_entity.pdbx_description
1 polymer ?
#
loop_
_entity_poly.entity_id
_entity_poly.type
_entity_poly.pdbx_seq_one_letter_code
_entity_poly.pdbx_strand_id
1 'polypeptide(L)'
;MSVILWITSIFLFSCHGAIGKKSPEEAIVYWTFIFTTATDTIADSDANQRFILQGTLAVSDTIYINENNRSSRFQKGQVDEFNVTTRDIGRLTNITFWNDRTGKVGPIWNIEKTSLTKPPLYTPQK
;
A
#
# COMPACT_ATOMS: atom_id res chain seq x y z
N MET A 1 14.46 69.08 -20.16
CA MET A 1 14.37 68.05 -19.10
C MET A 1 13.28 67.09 -19.57
N SER A 2 13.65 65.99 -20.24
CA SER A 2 13.57 64.60 -19.72
C SER A 2 12.11 64.19 -19.42
N VAL A 3 11.51 63.12 -19.95
CA VAL A 3 12.02 61.75 -20.16
C VAL A 3 11.12 61.00 -21.18
N ILE A 4 11.73 60.22 -22.08
CA ILE A 4 11.12 59.10 -22.83
C ILE A 4 11.27 57.83 -21.97
N LEU A 5 10.25 56.99 -21.78
CA LEU A 5 10.47 55.57 -21.46
C LEU A 5 9.27 54.64 -21.79
N TRP A 6 9.46 53.91 -22.89
CA TRP A 6 9.26 52.48 -23.20
C TRP A 6 8.02 51.70 -22.73
N ILE A 7 7.41 51.05 -23.72
CA ILE A 7 6.51 49.90 -23.67
C ILE A 7 7.16 48.74 -22.90
N THR A 8 6.43 48.14 -21.96
CA THR A 8 6.70 46.77 -21.51
C THR A 8 5.45 45.92 -21.64
N SER A 9 5.52 45.03 -22.62
CA SER A 9 4.87 43.74 -22.80
C SER A 9 3.66 43.37 -21.93
N ILE A 10 2.59 43.08 -22.67
CA ILE A 10 1.63 42.01 -22.41
C ILE A 10 2.36 40.75 -21.94
N PHE A 11 2.01 40.26 -20.75
CA PHE A 11 1.71 38.85 -20.56
C PHE A 11 0.50 38.76 -19.63
N LEU A 12 -0.67 38.50 -20.22
CA LEU A 12 -1.73 37.83 -19.50
C LEU A 12 -1.13 36.52 -18.96
N PHE A 13 -0.96 36.42 -17.64
CA PHE A 13 -0.97 35.11 -17.01
C PHE A 13 -2.39 34.58 -17.12
N SER A 14 -2.70 34.03 -18.28
CA SER A 14 -3.75 33.03 -18.39
C SER A 14 -3.24 31.82 -17.61
N CYS A 15 -3.60 31.74 -16.33
CA CYS A 15 -3.59 30.48 -15.61
C CYS A 15 -4.63 29.57 -16.26
N HIS A 16 -4.29 28.99 -17.41
CA HIS A 16 -4.88 27.72 -17.80
C HIS A 16 -4.55 26.76 -16.68
N GLY A 17 -5.58 26.24 -16.03
CA GLY A 17 -5.46 25.35 -14.90
C GLY A 17 -4.48 24.22 -15.21
N ALA A 18 -3.28 24.33 -14.66
CA ALA A 18 -2.47 23.17 -14.38
C ALA A 18 -3.24 22.42 -13.29
N ILE A 19 -4.08 21.48 -13.70
CA ILE A 19 -4.51 20.39 -12.84
C ILE A 19 -3.21 19.74 -12.39
N GLY A 20 -2.76 20.08 -11.19
CA GLY A 20 -1.51 19.61 -10.63
C GLY A 20 -1.55 18.10 -10.63
N LYS A 21 -0.86 17.45 -11.57
CA LYS A 21 -0.54 16.05 -11.43
C LYS A 21 0.33 15.99 -10.19
N LYS A 22 -0.19 15.42 -9.10
CA LYS A 22 0.62 15.12 -7.93
C LYS A 22 1.89 14.42 -8.40
N SER A 23 3.03 14.85 -7.86
CA SER A 23 4.31 14.21 -8.13
C SER A 23 4.16 12.69 -7.98
N PRO A 24 4.78 11.85 -8.83
CA PRO A 24 4.72 10.39 -8.71
C PRO A 24 5.07 9.89 -7.29
N GLU A 25 5.87 10.65 -6.56
CA GLU A 25 6.26 10.39 -5.17
C GLU A 25 5.10 10.54 -4.16
N GLU A 26 4.07 11.33 -4.47
CA GLU A 26 2.87 11.52 -3.63
C GLU A 26 1.70 10.60 -3.99
N ALA A 27 1.88 9.70 -4.96
CA ALA A 27 0.82 8.79 -5.37
C ALA A 27 0.54 7.75 -4.28
N ILE A 28 -0.71 7.66 -3.85
CA ILE A 28 -1.20 6.60 -2.97
C ILE A 28 -1.61 5.40 -3.83
N VAL A 29 -1.05 4.24 -3.55
CA VAL A 29 -1.31 2.97 -4.23
C VAL A 29 -2.06 2.06 -3.27
N TYR A 30 -3.17 1.50 -3.76
CA TYR A 30 -3.94 0.50 -3.05
C TYR A 30 -3.41 -0.90 -3.36
N TRP A 31 -3.53 -1.80 -2.41
CA TRP A 31 -3.11 -3.18 -2.52
C TRP A 31 -4.12 -4.09 -1.85
N THR A 32 -4.40 -5.22 -2.47
CA THR A 32 -5.20 -6.29 -1.90
C THR A 32 -4.30 -7.47 -1.60
N PHE A 33 -4.16 -7.80 -0.31
CA PHE A 33 -3.53 -9.01 0.17
C PHE A 33 -4.58 -10.08 0.36
N ILE A 34 -4.32 -11.27 -0.16
CA ILE A 34 -5.13 -12.46 0.10
C ILE A 34 -4.20 -13.52 0.68
N PHE A 35 -4.53 -14.01 1.87
CA PHE A 35 -3.80 -15.07 2.54
C PHE A 35 -4.70 -16.27 2.71
N THR A 36 -4.16 -17.46 2.45
CA THR A 36 -4.80 -18.72 2.81
C THR A 36 -3.99 -19.36 3.92
N THR A 37 -4.62 -19.51 5.09
CA THR A 37 -4.01 -20.19 6.23
C THR A 37 -4.11 -21.70 6.01
N ALA A 38 -3.02 -22.41 6.27
CA ALA A 38 -2.93 -23.83 6.01
C ALA A 38 -3.89 -24.67 6.89
N THR A 39 -4.03 -25.96 6.56
CA THR A 39 -4.99 -26.88 7.18
C THR A 39 -4.33 -27.93 8.09
N ASP A 40 -3.08 -27.73 8.48
CA ASP A 40 -2.38 -28.50 9.50
C ASP A 40 -2.86 -28.13 10.92
N THR A 41 -2.54 -28.96 11.90
CA THR A 41 -3.11 -28.90 13.27
C THR A 41 -2.70 -27.68 14.09
N ILE A 42 -1.71 -26.92 13.64
CA ILE A 42 -1.12 -25.77 14.37
C ILE A 42 -0.90 -24.55 13.44
N ALA A 43 -1.73 -24.43 12.39
CA ALA A 43 -1.58 -23.42 11.34
C ALA A 43 -2.15 -22.04 11.72
N ASP A 44 -3.08 -22.02 12.67
CA ASP A 44 -3.78 -20.82 13.11
C ASP A 44 -2.87 -19.87 13.89
N SER A 45 -3.22 -18.59 13.99
CA SER A 45 -2.48 -17.65 14.82
C SER A 45 -3.36 -16.50 15.30
N ASP A 46 -3.30 -16.17 16.59
CA ASP A 46 -3.89 -14.95 17.16
C ASP A 46 -2.85 -13.84 17.41
N ALA A 47 -1.62 -14.03 16.93
CA ALA A 47 -0.53 -13.07 17.00
C ALA A 47 -0.76 -11.86 16.09
N ASN A 48 -0.15 -10.71 16.43
CA ASN A 48 -0.16 -9.56 15.53
C ASN A 48 0.83 -9.81 14.38
N GLN A 49 0.39 -9.49 13.17
CA GLN A 49 1.20 -9.61 11.97
C GLN A 49 1.53 -8.21 11.46
N ARG A 50 2.76 -8.02 10.95
CA ARG A 50 3.13 -6.80 10.25
C ARG A 50 3.93 -7.10 9.00
N PHE A 51 3.86 -6.17 8.05
CA PHE A 51 4.42 -6.33 6.70
C PHE A 51 5.11 -5.04 6.28
N ILE A 52 6.18 -5.18 5.51
CA ILE A 52 6.79 -4.07 4.78
C ILE A 52 6.93 -4.48 3.32
N LEU A 53 6.48 -3.60 2.43
CA LEU A 53 6.55 -3.79 0.99
C LEU A 53 7.74 -3.04 0.44
N GLN A 54 8.61 -3.77 -0.25
CA GLN A 54 9.78 -3.21 -0.91
C GLN A 54 9.51 -3.24 -2.41
N GLY A 55 9.72 -2.12 -3.05
CA GLY A 55 9.66 -2.02 -4.50
C GLY A 55 10.85 -1.28 -5.08
N THR A 56 10.84 -1.10 -6.39
CA THR A 56 11.95 -0.51 -7.14
C THR A 56 12.19 0.98 -6.85
N LEU A 57 11.18 1.71 -6.39
CA LEU A 57 11.29 3.14 -6.10
C LEU A 57 11.45 3.41 -4.61
N ALA A 58 10.91 2.53 -3.76
CA ALA A 58 10.64 2.88 -2.37
C ALA A 58 10.29 1.65 -1.51
N VAL A 59 10.31 1.86 -0.19
CA VAL A 59 9.90 0.91 0.84
C VAL A 59 8.68 1.48 1.57
N SER A 60 7.59 0.73 1.69
CA SER A 60 6.38 1.18 2.38
C SER A 60 6.64 1.44 3.87
N ASP A 61 5.73 2.18 4.50
CA ASP A 61 5.60 2.16 5.95
C ASP A 61 5.22 0.76 6.45
N THR A 62 5.34 0.54 7.76
CA THR A 62 4.94 -0.73 8.38
C THR A 62 3.42 -0.86 8.35
N ILE A 63 2.94 -1.93 7.74
CA ILE A 63 1.53 -2.27 7.67
C ILE A 63 1.24 -3.24 8.81
N TYR A 64 0.33 -2.87 9.70
CA TYR A 64 -0.10 -3.71 10.82
C TYR A 64 -1.43 -4.38 10.52
N ILE A 65 -1.49 -5.69 10.69
CA ILE A 65 -2.71 -6.48 10.53
C ILE A 65 -2.95 -7.25 11.82
N ASN A 66 -4.22 -7.31 12.23
CA ASN A 66 -4.72 -8.06 13.39
C ASN A 66 -4.60 -7.37 14.75
N GLU A 67 -4.15 -6.11 14.83
CA GLU A 67 -4.06 -5.38 16.10
C GLU A 67 -5.39 -5.26 16.86
N ASN A 68 -6.51 -5.17 16.12
CA ASN A 68 -7.84 -4.91 16.69
C ASN A 68 -8.84 -6.08 16.58
N ASN A 69 -8.45 -7.22 15.97
CA ASN A 69 -9.40 -8.32 15.71
C ASN A 69 -8.76 -9.71 15.78
N ARG A 70 -8.03 -9.96 16.86
CA ARG A 70 -7.14 -11.13 17.05
C ARG A 70 -7.81 -12.50 16.94
N SER A 71 -9.11 -12.59 17.20
CA SER A 71 -9.82 -13.87 17.34
C SER A 71 -10.55 -14.36 16.10
N SER A 72 -10.57 -13.59 14.99
CA SER A 72 -11.38 -13.95 13.81
C SER A 72 -10.59 -14.09 12.50
N ARG A 73 -9.27 -13.93 12.55
CA ARG A 73 -8.39 -13.93 11.38
C ARG A 73 -7.36 -15.03 11.53
N PHE A 74 -6.77 -15.44 10.41
CA PHE A 74 -5.70 -16.43 10.37
C PHE A 74 -6.10 -17.75 11.02
N GLN A 75 -7.38 -18.12 10.88
CA GLN A 75 -7.86 -19.41 11.36
C GLN A 75 -7.52 -20.47 10.32
N LYS A 76 -7.32 -21.70 10.80
CA LYS A 76 -7.02 -22.86 9.96
C LYS A 76 -7.97 -22.98 8.75
N GLY A 77 -7.42 -23.07 7.54
CA GLY A 77 -8.18 -23.16 6.29
C GLY A 77 -8.92 -21.88 5.87
N GLN A 78 -8.76 -20.78 6.59
CA GLN A 78 -9.40 -19.50 6.28
C GLN A 78 -8.68 -18.79 5.13
N VAL A 79 -9.47 -18.09 4.31
CA VAL A 79 -8.97 -17.08 3.37
C VAL A 79 -9.24 -15.71 3.97
N ASP A 80 -8.19 -14.94 4.20
CA ASP A 80 -8.24 -13.59 4.74
C ASP A 80 -7.84 -12.56 3.68
N GLU A 81 -8.66 -11.54 3.48
CA GLU A 81 -8.40 -10.43 2.55
C GLU A 81 -8.15 -9.11 3.30
N PHE A 82 -7.10 -8.38 2.90
CA PHE A 82 -6.75 -7.08 3.46
C PHE A 82 -6.49 -6.05 2.36
N ASN A 83 -7.21 -4.93 2.45
CA ASN A 83 -6.97 -3.77 1.60
C ASN A 83 -6.09 -2.77 2.36
N VAL A 84 -4.94 -2.44 1.78
CA VAL A 84 -3.94 -1.55 2.40
C VAL A 84 -3.46 -0.52 1.39
N THR A 85 -3.05 0.63 1.90
CA THR A 85 -2.56 1.75 1.09
C THR A 85 -1.11 2.03 1.40
N THR A 86 -0.30 2.27 0.38
CA THR A 86 1.09 2.71 0.52
C THR A 86 1.34 3.93 -0.35
N ARG A 87 2.45 4.62 -0.13
CA ARG A 87 3.06 5.44 -1.20
C ARG A 87 3.43 4.57 -2.41
N ASP A 88 3.69 5.19 -3.56
CA ASP A 88 4.15 4.43 -4.73
C ASP A 88 5.54 3.85 -4.47
N ILE A 89 5.59 2.52 -4.37
CA ILE A 89 6.84 1.74 -4.24
C ILE A 89 7.41 1.32 -5.60
N GLY A 90 6.73 1.66 -6.70
CA GLY A 90 7.06 1.18 -8.04
C GLY A 90 6.65 -0.28 -8.23
N ARG A 91 7.52 -1.07 -8.86
CA ARG A 91 7.32 -2.52 -9.01
C ARG A 91 7.71 -3.20 -7.70
N LEU A 92 6.80 -3.98 -7.12
CA LEU A 92 7.08 -4.79 -5.94
C LEU A 92 8.22 -5.76 -6.21
N THR A 93 9.20 -5.83 -5.32
CA THR A 93 10.35 -6.73 -5.39
C THR A 93 10.40 -7.70 -4.23
N ASN A 94 9.96 -7.30 -3.04
CA ASN A 94 9.99 -8.14 -1.85
C ASN A 94 8.90 -7.76 -0.84
N ILE A 95 8.47 -8.73 -0.04
CA ILE A 95 7.57 -8.54 1.09
C ILE A 95 8.26 -9.13 2.31
N THR A 96 8.45 -8.31 3.35
CA THR A 96 9.00 -8.80 4.61
C THR A 96 7.87 -8.95 5.62
N PHE A 97 7.82 -10.12 6.26
CA PHE A 97 6.80 -10.52 7.23
C PHE A 97 7.38 -10.56 8.64
N TRP A 98 6.63 -10.07 9.61
CA TRP A 98 6.94 -10.28 11.02
C TRP A 98 5.70 -10.72 11.77
N ASN A 99 5.90 -11.75 12.60
CA ASN A 99 4.98 -12.19 13.62
C ASN A 99 5.58 -11.77 14.96
N ASP A 100 4.81 -11.05 15.78
CA ASP A 100 5.30 -10.56 17.08
C ASP A 100 5.27 -11.60 18.20
N ARG A 101 4.80 -12.82 17.90
CA ARG A 101 4.66 -13.96 18.81
C ARG A 101 3.79 -13.67 20.03
N THR A 102 2.97 -12.61 19.97
CA THR A 102 1.92 -12.37 20.96
C THR A 102 0.76 -13.32 20.72
N GLY A 103 -0.19 -13.40 21.67
CA GLY A 103 -1.34 -14.30 21.54
C GLY A 103 -1.18 -15.64 22.27
N LYS A 104 -2.27 -16.40 22.35
CA LYS A 104 -2.36 -17.68 23.06
C LYS A 104 -2.33 -18.87 22.10
N VAL A 105 -2.57 -18.65 20.81
CA VAL A 105 -2.79 -19.68 19.80
C VAL A 105 -1.78 -19.50 18.67
N GLY A 106 -1.02 -20.56 18.38
CA GLY A 106 -0.17 -20.63 17.20
C GLY A 106 0.89 -19.53 17.10
N PRO A 107 2.08 -19.73 17.70
CA PRO A 107 3.16 -18.72 17.70
C PRO A 107 3.77 -18.48 16.31
N ILE A 108 3.42 -19.32 15.33
CA ILE A 108 3.89 -19.23 13.95
C ILE A 108 2.66 -19.46 13.07
N TRP A 109 2.26 -18.43 12.34
CA TRP A 109 1.21 -18.52 11.35
C TRP A 109 1.70 -19.32 10.14
N ASN A 110 1.04 -20.43 9.81
CA ASN A 110 1.38 -21.23 8.64
C ASN A 110 0.53 -20.83 7.44
N ILE A 111 1.19 -20.30 6.42
CA ILE A 111 0.55 -19.74 5.24
C ILE A 111 0.71 -20.72 4.08
N GLU A 112 -0.41 -21.23 3.56
CA GLU A 112 -0.43 -22.10 2.38
C GLU A 112 -0.25 -21.29 1.10
N LYS A 113 -0.93 -20.14 0.99
CA LYS A 113 -0.91 -19.31 -0.21
C LYS A 113 -0.98 -17.84 0.13
N THR A 114 -0.24 -17.04 -0.65
CA THR A 114 -0.33 -15.56 -0.62
C THR A 114 -0.56 -15.02 -2.02
N SER A 115 -1.35 -13.96 -2.12
CA SER A 115 -1.50 -13.16 -3.32
C SER A 115 -1.50 -11.69 -2.95
N LEU A 116 -0.78 -10.89 -3.74
CA LEU A 116 -0.74 -9.45 -3.60
C LEU A 116 -1.03 -8.83 -4.96
N THR A 117 -2.12 -8.09 -5.04
CA THR A 117 -2.59 -7.49 -6.29
C THR A 117 -2.75 -5.99 -6.11
N LYS A 118 -2.19 -5.19 -7.03
CA LYS A 118 -2.62 -3.79 -7.20
C LYS A 118 -4.02 -3.84 -7.81
N PRO A 119 -5.01 -3.06 -7.34
CA PRO A 119 -6.26 -2.97 -8.06
C PRO A 119 -5.97 -2.52 -9.49
N PRO A 120 -6.80 -2.94 -10.47
CA PRO A 120 -6.64 -2.47 -11.83
C PRO A 120 -6.56 -0.96 -11.79
N LEU A 121 -5.49 -0.39 -12.39
CA LEU A 121 -5.44 1.04 -12.64
C LEU A 121 -6.77 1.41 -13.30
N TYR A 122 -7.42 2.47 -12.83
CA TYR A 122 -8.61 2.98 -13.51
C TYR A 122 -8.20 3.31 -14.95
N THR A 123 -8.47 2.39 -15.86
CA THR A 123 -8.38 2.62 -17.29
C THR A 123 -9.73 3.19 -17.66
N PRO A 124 -9.83 4.47 -18.08
CA PRO A 124 -11.05 4.97 -18.66
C PRO A 124 -11.46 4.01 -19.78
N GLN A 125 -12.64 3.41 -19.66
CA GLN A 125 -13.22 2.61 -20.73
C GLN A 125 -13.29 3.52 -21.96
N LYS A 126 -12.60 3.12 -23.03
CA LYS A 126 -12.58 3.86 -24.30
C LYS A 126 -13.94 3.77 -24.97
#